data_AF-A0A2E6VK40-F1
#
_entry.id   AF-A0A2E6VK40-F1
#
_cell.length_a   1.000
_cell.length_b   1.000
_cell.length_c   1.000
_cell.angle_alpha   90.00
_cell.angle_beta   90.00
_cell.angle_gamma   90.00
#
_symmetry.space_group_name_H-M   'P 1'
#
loop_
_entity.id
_entity.type
_entity.pdbx_description
1 polymer ?
#
loop_
_entity_poly.entity_id
_entity_poly.type
_entity_poly.pdbx_seq_one_letter_code
_entity_poly.pdbx_strand_id
1 'polypeptide(L)'
;MNPVELSSRIIDTGNPEPPHNRVLDELFEVEDGVAVVESFSHCWALKTQEGLVCVDASGSGSGENVVEALRGWSKDPINFIVYTHGHLDHVGGSGAFIEDADRRSQKKPVVIAHEAVLDRFNRYRLTGDWNTFINKRQFGGITPRAEVGTTRIGIGGIGPKFLPESVADPEITYEDSYLLEVGGKTLELNHGRGETDDHTWVWDEEKKTVFAGDFVIWTFPNAGNPQKVQRYALEWAKVLREMITRGAEQVYPAHGLPIVGRERVEVVLGDMAEALEYLTDATLELMNNGARLDTIIHEVCVPDHLSDKPWLAPLYDEPEFVVRNIYRLYGGWWDGDPSRLKPAPDSLLAKEIISLMGSIEKLIERAEELAEKGELRLACHLVELAVQSEPEHEGAQRTRASIYWQRRSAERSLMSKGIFAAAARESEATYGEVTPRTKMRDAVRKSME
;
A
#
# COMPACT_ATOMS: atom_id res chain seq x y z
N MET A 1 19.78 12.11 10.67
CA MET A 1 19.75 13.01 9.49
C MET A 1 18.41 13.72 9.51
N ASN A 2 18.37 15.03 9.33
CA ASN A 2 17.10 15.78 9.33
C ASN A 2 16.20 15.31 8.16
N PRO A 3 14.95 14.85 8.41
CA PRO A 3 14.04 14.39 7.37
C PRO A 3 13.72 15.46 6.32
N VAL A 4 13.62 16.73 6.72
CA VAL A 4 13.29 17.86 5.83
C VAL A 4 14.46 18.19 4.90
N GLU A 5 15.70 18.14 5.42
CA GLU A 5 16.90 18.35 4.59
C GLU A 5 17.06 17.22 3.57
N LEU A 6 16.74 15.99 3.96
CA LEU A 6 16.78 14.83 3.08
C LEU A 6 15.73 14.96 1.96
N SER A 7 14.47 15.26 2.29
CA SER A 7 13.41 15.41 1.28
C SER A 7 13.70 16.55 0.33
N SER A 8 14.14 17.71 0.84
CA SER A 8 14.50 18.87 0.02
C SER A 8 15.59 18.50 -0.99
N ARG A 9 16.64 17.80 -0.56
CA ARG A 9 17.72 17.35 -1.44
C ARG A 9 17.23 16.37 -2.51
N ILE A 10 16.37 15.42 -2.16
CA ILE A 10 15.80 14.46 -3.13
C ILE A 10 14.94 15.20 -4.16
N ILE A 11 14.09 16.14 -3.73
CA ILE A 11 13.20 16.89 -4.62
C ILE A 11 14.00 17.80 -5.55
N ASP A 12 14.98 18.53 -5.02
CA ASP A 12 15.76 19.51 -5.77
C ASP A 12 16.71 18.84 -6.79
N THR A 13 17.21 17.64 -6.48
CA THR A 13 18.17 16.94 -7.35
C THR A 13 17.53 15.87 -8.22
N GLY A 14 16.33 15.39 -7.88
CA GLY A 14 15.70 14.23 -8.50
C GLY A 14 16.38 12.89 -8.19
N ASN A 15 17.46 12.88 -7.39
CA ASN A 15 18.18 11.65 -7.08
C ASN A 15 17.51 10.93 -5.89
N PRO A 16 17.12 9.66 -6.04
CA PRO A 16 16.53 8.92 -4.93
C PRO A 16 17.59 8.59 -3.88
N GLU A 17 17.30 8.91 -2.61
CA GLU A 17 18.13 8.57 -1.45
C GLU A 17 17.30 7.73 -0.45
N PRO A 18 17.09 6.43 -0.73
CA PRO A 18 16.29 5.57 0.12
C PRO A 18 17.01 5.24 1.46
N PRO A 19 16.26 4.90 2.53
CA PRO A 19 14.80 4.75 2.54
C PRO A 19 14.07 6.09 2.69
N HIS A 20 13.03 6.32 1.88
CA HIS A 20 12.17 7.50 2.04
C HIS A 20 11.25 7.35 3.26
N ASN A 21 10.64 6.17 3.46
CA ASN A 21 9.92 5.87 4.70
C ASN A 21 10.88 5.34 5.76
N ARG A 22 11.09 6.11 6.84
CA ARG A 22 12.04 5.78 7.90
C ARG A 22 11.30 5.17 9.08
N VAL A 23 11.67 3.96 9.48
CA VAL A 23 11.05 3.23 10.60
C VAL A 23 12.08 3.14 11.72
N LEU A 24 12.20 4.24 12.47
CA LEU A 24 13.14 4.41 13.57
C LEU A 24 12.46 4.26 14.94
N ASP A 25 11.14 4.47 15.00
CA ASP A 25 10.36 4.62 16.23
C ASP A 25 10.90 5.73 17.15
N GLU A 26 11.55 6.73 16.55
CA GLU A 26 12.12 7.91 17.21
C GLU A 26 11.33 9.17 16.85
N LEU A 27 11.31 10.13 17.78
CA LEU A 27 10.67 11.43 17.57
C LEU A 27 11.65 12.44 16.97
N PHE A 28 11.20 13.16 15.96
CA PHE A 28 11.88 14.31 15.39
C PHE A 28 10.95 15.54 15.43
N GLU A 29 11.37 16.62 16.07
CA GLU A 29 10.65 17.89 16.07
C GLU A 29 10.98 18.66 14.79
N VAL A 30 10.00 18.75 13.88
CA VAL A 30 10.16 19.35 12.54
C VAL A 30 10.15 20.87 12.63
N GLU A 31 9.29 21.41 13.48
CA GLU A 31 9.23 22.82 13.86
C GLU A 31 8.72 22.95 15.30
N ASP A 32 8.79 24.14 15.88
CA ASP A 32 8.37 24.37 17.26
C ASP A 32 6.93 23.90 17.50
N GLY A 33 6.77 22.88 18.34
CA GLY A 33 5.47 22.32 18.67
C GLY A 33 4.86 21.37 17.63
N VAL A 34 5.59 20.98 16.58
CA VAL A 34 5.17 19.96 15.62
C VAL A 34 6.27 18.91 15.46
N ALA A 35 5.95 17.67 15.81
CA ALA A 35 6.88 16.56 15.75
C ALA A 35 6.29 15.35 15.01
N VAL A 36 7.18 14.51 14.50
CA VAL A 36 6.85 13.21 13.91
C VAL A 36 7.53 12.11 14.69
N VAL A 37 6.80 11.06 15.02
CA VAL A 37 7.41 9.77 15.37
C VAL A 37 7.53 8.94 14.11
N GLU A 38 8.77 8.70 13.68
CA GLU A 38 9.08 8.00 12.44
C GLU A 38 8.92 6.49 12.60
N SER A 39 7.67 6.02 12.63
CA SER A 39 7.31 4.60 12.66
C SER A 39 6.86 4.10 11.28
N PHE A 40 6.35 2.87 11.17
CA PHE A 40 5.96 2.31 9.88
C PHE A 40 4.97 3.21 9.14
N SER A 41 3.86 3.53 9.80
CA SER A 41 3.08 4.75 9.56
C SER A 41 3.43 5.74 10.66
N HIS A 42 3.73 6.97 10.25
CA HIS A 42 4.16 8.05 11.11
C HIS A 42 3.01 8.54 11.97
N CYS A 43 3.31 8.86 13.22
CA CYS A 43 2.40 9.60 14.10
C CYS A 43 2.89 11.04 14.17
N TRP A 44 2.06 11.98 13.71
CA TRP A 44 2.35 13.40 13.84
C TRP A 44 1.74 13.95 15.12
N ALA A 45 2.47 14.77 15.86
CA ALA A 45 2.00 15.35 17.11
C ALA A 45 2.16 16.86 17.12
N LEU A 46 1.08 17.56 17.49
CA LEU A 46 1.04 19.00 17.64
C LEU A 46 0.82 19.38 19.11
N LYS A 47 1.67 20.27 19.63
CA LYS A 47 1.46 20.90 20.95
C LYS A 47 0.39 21.99 20.85
N THR A 48 -0.49 22.01 21.84
CA THR A 48 -1.50 23.06 22.04
C THR A 48 -1.41 23.56 23.48
N GLN A 49 -2.16 24.62 23.83
CA GLN A 49 -2.22 25.09 25.22
C GLN A 49 -2.90 24.09 26.18
N GLU A 50 -3.63 23.10 25.66
CA GLU A 50 -4.40 22.14 26.46
C GLU A 50 -3.82 20.72 26.45
N GLY A 51 -2.80 20.45 25.62
CA GLY A 51 -2.23 19.13 25.44
C GLY A 51 -1.83 18.84 23.99
N LEU A 52 -1.67 17.57 23.65
CA LEU A 52 -1.29 17.12 22.31
C LEU A 52 -2.51 16.74 21.46
N VAL A 53 -2.41 17.05 20.17
CA VAL A 53 -3.22 16.42 19.11
C VAL A 53 -2.28 15.50 18.34
N CYS A 54 -2.65 14.22 18.21
CA CYS A 54 -1.92 13.27 17.37
C CYS A 54 -2.71 13.01 16.09
N VAL A 55 -2.03 12.94 14.95
CA VAL A 55 -2.58 12.48 13.67
C VAL A 55 -1.98 11.11 13.41
N ASP A 56 -2.87 10.12 13.38
CA ASP A 56 -2.63 8.68 13.43
C ASP A 56 -1.99 8.18 14.74
N ALA A 57 -2.02 6.86 14.92
CA ALA A 57 -1.54 6.14 16.09
C ALA A 57 -0.57 4.99 15.72
N SER A 58 -0.14 4.93 14.46
CA SER A 58 0.68 3.84 13.92
C SER A 58 0.05 2.45 14.05
N GLY A 59 0.83 1.40 13.81
CA GLY A 59 0.39 0.00 13.88
C GLY A 59 0.35 -0.57 15.29
N SER A 60 -0.36 -1.68 15.46
CA SER A 60 -0.47 -2.34 16.78
C SER A 60 0.85 -2.88 17.31
N GLY A 61 1.84 -3.07 16.43
CA GLY A 61 3.19 -3.49 16.81
C GLY A 61 4.15 -2.37 17.20
N SER A 62 3.78 -1.11 16.95
CA SER A 62 4.62 0.07 17.22
C SER A 62 3.97 1.08 18.17
N GLY A 63 2.67 0.95 18.47
CA GLY A 63 1.93 1.90 19.32
C GLY A 63 2.60 2.21 20.67
N GLU A 64 3.15 1.21 21.36
CA GLU A 64 3.88 1.43 22.62
C GLU A 64 5.13 2.29 22.42
N ASN A 65 5.96 1.98 21.41
CA ASN A 65 7.16 2.75 21.08
C ASN A 65 6.80 4.19 20.68
N VAL A 66 5.71 4.36 19.92
CA VAL A 66 5.23 5.68 19.52
C VAL A 66 4.86 6.52 20.72
N VAL A 67 4.08 5.95 21.65
CA VAL A 67 3.72 6.64 22.88
C VAL A 67 4.97 6.94 23.73
N GLU A 68 5.91 6.01 23.86
CA GLU A 68 7.16 6.24 24.57
C GLU A 68 7.94 7.43 23.99
N ALA A 69 8.09 7.48 22.67
CA ALA A 69 8.75 8.58 21.96
C ALA A 69 8.04 9.92 22.20
N LEU A 70 6.70 9.96 22.08
CA LEU A 70 5.89 11.14 22.40
C LEU A 70 6.09 11.59 23.85
N ARG A 71 6.16 10.63 24.79
CA ARG A 71 6.39 10.92 26.20
C ARG A 71 7.82 11.38 26.48
N GLY A 72 8.79 11.05 25.65
CA GLY A 72 10.12 11.67 25.67
C GLY A 72 10.07 13.19 25.41
N TRP A 73 9.12 13.62 24.57
CA TRP A 73 9.00 15.01 24.11
C TRP A 73 8.02 15.88 24.92
N SER A 74 6.90 15.32 25.38
CA SER A 74 5.94 16.04 26.24
C SER A 74 5.26 15.12 27.26
N LYS A 75 4.97 15.68 28.44
CA LYS A 75 4.19 15.03 29.51
C LYS A 75 2.72 15.48 29.54
N ASP A 76 2.33 16.40 28.67
CA ASP A 76 0.97 16.93 28.61
C ASP A 76 -0.02 15.85 28.17
N PRO A 77 -1.32 15.95 28.54
CA PRO A 77 -2.33 15.01 28.07
C PRO A 77 -2.37 14.92 26.55
N ILE A 78 -2.61 13.72 26.01
CA ILE A 78 -2.98 13.58 24.60
C ILE A 78 -4.50 13.72 24.56
N ASN A 79 -4.99 14.84 24.02
CA ASN A 79 -6.42 15.18 24.03
C ASN A 79 -7.15 14.54 22.86
N PHE A 80 -6.49 14.44 21.71
CA PHE A 80 -7.10 13.97 20.47
C PHE A 80 -6.17 13.02 19.71
N ILE A 81 -6.79 12.02 19.09
CA ILE A 81 -6.19 11.24 18.01
C ILE A 81 -7.08 11.44 16.79
N VAL A 82 -6.53 11.99 15.71
CA VAL A 82 -7.21 12.09 14.42
C VAL A 82 -6.77 10.90 13.59
N TYR A 83 -7.70 10.01 13.22
CA TYR A 83 -7.40 8.99 12.23
C TYR A 83 -7.49 9.60 10.84
N THR A 84 -6.39 9.53 10.08
CA THR A 84 -6.42 9.88 8.67
C THR A 84 -7.30 8.93 7.91
N HIS A 85 -7.24 7.63 8.21
CA HIS A 85 -8.16 6.62 7.68
C HIS A 85 -8.08 5.31 8.48
N GLY A 86 -9.03 4.40 8.29
CA GLY A 86 -9.16 3.21 9.13
C GLY A 86 -8.23 2.04 8.79
N HIS A 87 -7.05 2.27 8.19
CA HIS A 87 -6.05 1.21 8.00
C HIS A 87 -5.30 0.87 9.29
N LEU A 88 -4.92 -0.40 9.44
CA LEU A 88 -4.38 -0.94 10.71
C LEU A 88 -3.05 -0.33 11.11
N ASP A 89 -2.24 0.04 10.15
CA ASP A 89 -1.00 0.75 10.36
C ASP A 89 -1.20 2.20 10.79
N HIS A 90 -2.41 2.74 10.74
CA HIS A 90 -2.74 4.10 11.22
C HIS A 90 -3.48 4.07 12.56
N VAL A 91 -4.41 3.12 12.72
CA VAL A 91 -5.28 3.05 13.91
C VAL A 91 -4.84 2.00 14.92
N GLY A 92 -3.98 1.06 14.52
CA GLY A 92 -3.67 -0.16 15.26
C GLY A 92 -3.01 0.08 16.61
N GLY A 93 -2.22 1.15 16.72
CA GLY A 93 -1.52 1.53 17.95
C GLY A 93 -2.36 2.34 18.94
N SER A 94 -3.59 2.73 18.59
CA SER A 94 -4.45 3.58 19.43
C SER A 94 -4.70 3.02 20.83
N GLY A 95 -4.73 1.70 21.00
CA GLY A 95 -4.84 1.07 22.32
C GLY A 95 -3.72 1.46 23.28
N ALA A 96 -2.49 1.66 22.79
CA ALA A 96 -1.36 2.09 23.62
C ALA A 96 -1.54 3.53 24.12
N PHE A 97 -2.20 4.39 23.34
CA PHE A 97 -2.52 5.77 23.74
C PHE A 97 -3.57 5.79 24.85
N ILE A 98 -4.60 4.94 24.73
CA ILE A 98 -5.61 4.78 25.79
C ILE A 98 -4.98 4.26 27.08
N GLU A 99 -4.10 3.26 26.97
CA GLU A 99 -3.43 2.68 28.13
C GLU A 99 -2.48 3.67 28.81
N ASP A 100 -1.74 4.50 28.06
CA ASP A 100 -0.89 5.54 28.65
C ASP A 100 -1.70 6.60 29.40
N ALA A 101 -2.87 7.00 28.88
CA ALA A 101 -3.79 7.89 29.60
C ALA A 101 -4.24 7.25 30.93
N ASP A 102 -4.64 5.97 30.90
CA ASP A 102 -5.03 5.22 32.10
C ASP A 102 -3.88 5.12 33.12
N ARG A 103 -2.66 4.75 32.68
CA ARG A 103 -1.45 4.66 33.54
C ARG A 103 -1.07 6.00 34.18
N ARG A 104 -1.36 7.11 33.52
CA ARG A 104 -1.07 8.47 33.99
C ARG A 104 -2.23 9.12 34.74
N SER A 105 -3.36 8.44 34.89
CA SER A 105 -4.61 9.01 35.42
C SER A 105 -5.02 10.30 34.68
N GLN A 106 -4.79 10.36 33.37
CA GLN A 106 -5.18 11.45 32.47
C GLN A 106 -6.50 11.12 31.77
N LYS A 107 -7.18 12.15 31.24
CA LYS A 107 -8.34 11.95 30.38
C LYS A 107 -7.90 11.16 29.14
N LYS A 108 -8.69 10.16 28.74
CA LYS A 108 -8.47 9.42 27.50
C LYS A 108 -8.57 10.38 26.30
N PRO A 109 -7.70 10.22 25.27
CA PRO A 109 -7.83 10.99 24.05
C PRO A 109 -9.19 10.70 23.40
N VAL A 110 -9.77 11.72 22.80
CA VAL A 110 -10.94 11.60 21.92
C VAL A 110 -10.45 11.28 20.51
N VAL A 111 -10.93 10.18 19.96
CA VAL A 111 -10.67 9.76 18.60
C VAL A 111 -11.66 10.42 17.65
N ILE A 112 -11.14 11.10 16.63
CA ILE A 112 -11.91 11.76 15.58
C ILE A 112 -11.57 11.11 14.25
N ALA A 113 -12.58 10.80 13.44
CA ALA A 113 -12.37 10.24 12.12
C ALA A 113 -13.55 10.53 11.17
N HIS A 114 -13.36 10.32 9.87
CA HIS A 114 -14.47 10.25 8.93
C HIS A 114 -15.41 9.06 9.28
N GLU A 115 -16.72 9.21 9.08
CA GLU A 115 -17.72 8.20 9.49
C GLU A 115 -17.47 6.80 8.88
N ALA A 116 -16.99 6.74 7.63
CA ALA A 116 -16.74 5.49 6.93
C ALA A 116 -15.59 4.65 7.53
N VAL A 117 -14.83 5.18 8.50
CA VAL A 117 -13.88 4.38 9.30
C VAL A 117 -14.62 3.28 10.08
N LEU A 118 -15.81 3.59 10.63
CA LEU A 118 -16.62 2.60 11.36
C LEU A 118 -17.10 1.47 10.42
N ASP A 119 -17.53 1.82 9.21
CA ASP A 119 -17.91 0.84 8.19
C ASP A 119 -16.74 -0.03 7.75
N ARG A 120 -15.54 0.55 7.63
CA ARG A 120 -14.31 -0.19 7.38
C ARG A 120 -14.01 -1.16 8.52
N PHE A 121 -14.12 -0.74 9.77
CA PHE A 121 -13.90 -1.62 10.92
C PHE A 121 -14.89 -2.78 10.93
N ASN A 122 -16.17 -2.52 10.67
CA ASN A 122 -17.20 -3.56 10.54
C ASN A 122 -16.87 -4.55 9.41
N ARG A 123 -16.40 -4.05 8.27
CA ARG A 123 -15.95 -4.90 7.16
C ARG A 123 -14.72 -5.73 7.51
N TYR A 124 -13.75 -5.18 8.25
CA TYR A 124 -12.61 -5.95 8.75
C TYR A 124 -13.00 -7.02 9.75
N ARG A 125 -13.98 -6.75 10.62
CA ARG A 125 -14.56 -7.77 11.51
C ARG A 125 -15.27 -8.87 10.71
N LEU A 126 -16.02 -8.49 9.67
CA LEU A 126 -16.72 -9.43 8.79
C LEU A 126 -15.79 -10.30 7.94
N THR A 127 -14.64 -9.77 7.52
CA THR A 127 -13.72 -10.41 6.56
C THR A 127 -12.31 -10.57 7.12
N GLY A 128 -12.18 -10.76 8.44
CA GLY A 128 -10.88 -10.76 9.13
C GLY A 128 -9.91 -11.83 8.64
N ASP A 129 -10.39 -13.08 8.50
CA ASP A 129 -9.56 -14.19 8.02
C ASP A 129 -9.11 -13.99 6.57
N TRP A 130 -10.01 -13.47 5.73
CA TRP A 130 -9.69 -13.13 4.34
C TRP A 130 -8.62 -12.04 4.26
N ASN A 131 -8.77 -10.95 5.03
CA ASN A 131 -7.78 -9.87 5.10
C ASN A 131 -6.42 -10.37 5.61
N THR A 132 -6.43 -11.31 6.54
CA THR A 132 -5.21 -11.96 7.05
C THR A 132 -4.52 -12.78 5.96
N PHE A 133 -5.29 -13.54 5.17
CA PHE A 133 -4.76 -14.35 4.09
C PHE A 133 -4.15 -13.50 2.97
N ILE A 134 -4.84 -12.45 2.50
CA ILE A 134 -4.31 -11.57 1.46
C ILE A 134 -3.07 -10.80 1.94
N ASN A 135 -3.01 -10.38 3.22
CA ASN A 135 -1.82 -9.73 3.77
C ASN A 135 -0.63 -10.70 3.81
N LYS A 136 -0.84 -11.94 4.26
CA LYS A 136 0.20 -12.97 4.21
C LYS A 136 0.71 -13.13 2.79
N ARG A 137 -0.17 -13.26 1.79
CA ARG A 137 0.24 -13.35 0.38
C ARG A 137 1.02 -12.11 -0.09
N GLN A 138 0.51 -10.90 0.18
CA GLN A 138 1.13 -9.64 -0.25
C GLN A 138 2.54 -9.43 0.33
N PHE A 139 2.80 -9.93 1.54
CA PHE A 139 4.12 -9.85 2.16
C PHE A 139 4.93 -11.16 1.99
N GLY A 140 4.48 -12.02 1.07
CA GLY A 140 5.16 -13.26 0.63
C GLY A 140 5.03 -14.44 1.60
N GLY A 141 4.27 -14.34 2.68
CA GLY A 141 4.14 -15.33 3.74
C GLY A 141 3.41 -16.63 3.36
N ILE A 142 4.16 -17.56 2.78
CA ILE A 142 4.03 -19.03 2.88
C ILE A 142 5.47 -19.54 3.03
N THR A 143 5.83 -20.29 4.07
CA THR A 143 7.15 -20.95 4.13
C THR A 143 6.92 -22.43 4.42
N PRO A 144 7.74 -23.35 3.86
CA PRO A 144 7.61 -24.78 4.16
C PRO A 144 7.78 -25.13 5.65
N ARG A 145 8.28 -24.17 6.46
CA ARG A 145 8.46 -24.28 7.92
C ARG A 145 7.61 -23.28 8.71
N ALA A 146 6.54 -22.73 8.13
CA ALA A 146 5.59 -21.94 8.91
C ALA A 146 4.83 -22.86 9.86
N GLU A 147 5.45 -23.21 10.99
CA GLU A 147 4.72 -23.65 12.18
C GLU A 147 3.62 -22.61 12.47
N VAL A 148 2.43 -23.13 12.78
CA VAL A 148 1.32 -22.39 13.38
C VAL A 148 1.88 -21.55 14.53
N GLY A 149 2.00 -20.22 14.37
CA GLY A 149 2.58 -19.38 15.42
C GLY A 149 3.18 -18.03 15.05
N THR A 150 3.25 -17.62 13.77
CA THR A 150 3.63 -16.23 13.46
C THR A 150 2.45 -15.28 13.73
N THR A 151 2.54 -14.49 14.80
CA THR A 151 1.52 -13.52 15.23
C THR A 151 1.47 -12.26 14.35
N ARG A 152 2.32 -12.13 13.32
CA ARG A 152 2.35 -10.97 12.41
C ARG A 152 1.36 -11.14 11.25
N ILE A 153 0.37 -10.25 11.15
CA ILE A 153 -0.67 -10.26 10.10
C ILE A 153 -0.28 -9.32 8.93
N GLY A 154 0.98 -9.41 8.49
CA GLY A 154 1.57 -8.44 7.56
C GLY A 154 2.13 -7.22 8.28
N ILE A 155 2.12 -6.06 7.63
CA ILE A 155 2.63 -4.83 8.23
C ILE A 155 1.55 -4.17 9.08
N GLY A 156 1.90 -3.73 10.30
CA GLY A 156 1.01 -2.99 11.20
C GLY A 156 0.14 -3.82 12.14
N GLY A 157 -0.08 -5.13 11.87
CA GLY A 157 -0.93 -5.99 12.69
C GLY A 157 -0.17 -7.10 13.43
N ILE A 158 -0.38 -7.18 14.75
CA ILE A 158 0.04 -8.30 15.60
C ILE A 158 -1.21 -8.90 16.27
N GLY A 159 -1.35 -10.22 16.20
CA GLY A 159 -2.37 -10.96 16.93
C GLY A 159 -3.13 -11.97 16.08
N PRO A 160 -4.22 -12.55 16.64
CA PRO A 160 -5.06 -13.52 15.93
C PRO A 160 -6.16 -12.88 15.08
N LYS A 161 -6.51 -11.61 15.34
CA LYS A 161 -7.55 -10.86 14.63
C LYS A 161 -6.92 -9.81 13.73
N PHE A 162 -7.50 -9.63 12.55
CA PHE A 162 -7.06 -8.58 11.63
C PHE A 162 -7.18 -7.19 12.25
N LEU A 163 -8.37 -6.81 12.74
CA LEU A 163 -8.56 -5.61 13.56
C LEU A 163 -8.43 -5.98 15.05
N PRO A 164 -7.40 -5.49 15.77
CA PRO A 164 -7.27 -5.74 17.21
C PRO A 164 -8.43 -5.14 18.00
N GLU A 165 -8.83 -5.80 19.09
CA GLU A 165 -9.88 -5.30 20.00
C GLU A 165 -9.44 -4.04 20.77
N SER A 166 -8.13 -3.80 20.85
CA SER A 166 -7.55 -2.62 21.48
C SER A 166 -7.61 -1.38 20.60
N VAL A 167 -8.00 -1.49 19.32
CA VAL A 167 -8.21 -0.32 18.48
C VAL A 167 -9.39 0.48 19.02
N ALA A 168 -9.16 1.75 19.34
CA ALA A 168 -10.21 2.65 19.81
C ALA A 168 -11.13 3.02 18.63
N ASP A 169 -12.44 2.83 18.82
CA ASP A 169 -13.46 3.30 17.87
C ASP A 169 -13.56 4.85 17.95
N PRO A 170 -13.76 5.56 16.83
CA PRO A 170 -13.98 7.01 16.83
C PRO A 170 -15.17 7.42 17.71
N GLU A 171 -14.95 8.34 18.66
CA GLU A 171 -16.05 8.94 19.43
C GLU A 171 -16.71 10.11 18.70
N ILE A 172 -15.97 10.81 17.84
CA ILE A 172 -16.49 11.86 16.97
C ILE A 172 -16.30 11.44 15.52
N THR A 173 -17.39 11.51 14.76
CA THR A 173 -17.37 11.27 13.32
C THR A 173 -17.93 12.46 12.55
N TYR A 174 -17.55 12.57 11.28
CA TYR A 174 -18.01 13.60 10.36
C TYR A 174 -18.07 13.06 8.93
N GLU A 175 -18.83 13.74 8.07
CA GLU A 175 -19.01 13.40 6.65
C GLU A 175 -18.04 14.20 5.77
N ASP A 176 -18.26 15.51 5.56
CA ASP A 176 -17.41 16.28 4.63
C ASP A 176 -16.18 16.90 5.32
N SER A 177 -16.39 17.61 6.42
CA SER A 177 -15.33 18.27 7.17
C SER A 177 -15.67 18.44 8.65
N TYR A 178 -14.63 18.64 9.47
CA TYR A 178 -14.76 18.92 10.88
C TYR A 178 -13.73 19.98 11.33
N LEU A 179 -14.18 20.98 12.06
CA LEU A 179 -13.30 22.01 12.64
C LEU A 179 -12.92 21.62 14.06
N LEU A 180 -11.66 21.22 14.26
CA LEU A 180 -11.11 20.90 15.56
C LEU A 180 -10.50 22.14 16.21
N GLU A 181 -11.11 22.61 17.30
CA GLU A 181 -10.56 23.66 18.15
C GLU A 181 -10.01 23.06 19.45
N VAL A 182 -8.75 23.30 19.74
CA VAL A 182 -8.09 22.78 20.95
C VAL A 182 -6.89 23.64 21.34
N GLY A 183 -6.91 24.16 22.58
CA GLY A 183 -5.78 24.90 23.16
C GLY A 183 -5.28 26.06 22.28
N GLY A 184 -6.21 26.79 21.65
CA GLY A 184 -5.91 27.92 20.77
C GLY A 184 -5.49 27.57 19.34
N LYS A 185 -5.44 26.28 18.97
CA LYS A 185 -5.27 25.84 17.59
C LYS A 185 -6.61 25.52 16.94
N THR A 186 -6.71 25.82 15.65
CA THR A 186 -7.83 25.46 14.78
C THR A 186 -7.30 24.61 13.64
N LEU A 187 -7.78 23.37 13.54
CA LEU A 187 -7.40 22.41 12.50
C LEU A 187 -8.65 22.01 11.72
N GLU A 188 -8.62 22.12 10.39
CA GLU A 188 -9.70 21.64 9.52
C GLU A 188 -9.40 20.21 9.09
N LEU A 189 -10.26 19.27 9.47
CA LEU A 189 -10.23 17.90 9.00
C LEU A 189 -11.12 17.83 7.76
N ASN A 190 -10.57 17.46 6.61
CA ASN A 190 -11.27 17.45 5.34
C ASN A 190 -11.32 16.03 4.78
N HIS A 191 -12.51 15.56 4.44
CA HIS A 191 -12.68 14.27 3.77
C HIS A 191 -12.20 14.33 2.32
N GLY A 192 -11.62 13.23 1.87
CA GLY A 192 -11.34 12.99 0.47
C GLY A 192 -11.25 11.50 0.21
N ARG A 193 -11.65 11.05 -0.98
CA ARG A 193 -11.46 9.65 -1.37
C ARG A 193 -10.11 9.49 -2.06
N GLY A 194 -9.40 8.42 -1.75
CA GLY A 194 -8.10 8.13 -2.35
C GLY A 194 -7.75 6.66 -2.24
N GLU A 195 -6.76 6.33 -1.40
CA GLU A 195 -6.45 4.93 -1.08
C GLU A 195 -7.68 4.20 -0.51
N THR A 196 -8.50 4.94 0.22
CA THR A 196 -9.75 4.46 0.79
C THR A 196 -10.90 5.45 0.58
N ASP A 197 -12.10 5.05 1.00
CA ASP A 197 -13.31 5.87 0.99
C ASP A 197 -13.47 6.74 2.26
N ASP A 198 -12.63 6.53 3.27
CA ASP A 198 -12.71 7.14 4.61
C ASP A 198 -11.52 8.06 4.93
N HIS A 199 -10.83 8.55 3.90
CA HIS A 199 -9.62 9.34 4.06
C HIS A 199 -9.90 10.77 4.55
N THR A 200 -9.01 11.25 5.41
CA THR A 200 -8.97 12.58 6.01
C THR A 200 -7.60 13.18 5.76
N TRP A 201 -7.55 14.44 5.36
CA TRP A 201 -6.35 15.27 5.43
C TRP A 201 -6.60 16.47 6.34
N VAL A 202 -5.62 16.81 7.17
CA VAL A 202 -5.75 17.87 8.18
C VAL A 202 -5.06 19.12 7.69
N TRP A 203 -5.74 20.27 7.74
CA TRP A 203 -5.25 21.57 7.32
C TRP A 203 -5.06 22.51 8.52
N ASP A 204 -3.84 23.03 8.66
CA ASP A 204 -3.49 24.15 9.53
C ASP A 204 -3.29 25.40 8.66
N GLU A 205 -4.31 26.27 8.62
CA GLU A 205 -4.32 27.51 7.82
C GLU A 205 -3.25 28.50 8.27
N GLU A 206 -2.94 28.56 9.58
CA GLU A 206 -1.95 29.48 10.14
C GLU A 206 -0.54 29.12 9.67
N LYS A 207 -0.23 27.81 9.61
CA LYS A 207 1.07 27.28 9.20
C LYS A 207 1.17 26.90 7.74
N LYS A 208 0.05 26.94 7.01
CA LYS A 208 -0.07 26.41 5.64
C LYS A 208 0.40 24.96 5.54
N THR A 209 0.03 24.16 6.53
CA THR A 209 0.50 22.78 6.70
C THR A 209 -0.62 21.79 6.46
N VAL A 210 -0.33 20.76 5.67
CA VAL A 210 -1.20 19.60 5.46
C VAL A 210 -0.62 18.38 6.14
N PHE A 211 -1.40 17.69 6.98
CA PHE A 211 -1.14 16.31 7.36
C PHE A 211 -1.92 15.41 6.41
N ALA A 212 -1.21 14.78 5.48
CA ALA A 212 -1.80 14.20 4.26
C ALA A 212 -2.30 12.76 4.43
N GLY A 213 -2.00 12.10 5.56
CA GLY A 213 -2.18 10.64 5.65
C GLY A 213 -1.44 9.95 4.50
N ASP A 214 -2.11 8.98 3.88
CA ASP A 214 -1.61 8.25 2.71
C ASP A 214 -1.90 8.93 1.37
N PHE A 215 -2.41 10.17 1.34
CA PHE A 215 -2.46 10.89 0.06
C PHE A 215 -1.05 11.12 -0.51
N VAL A 216 -0.02 11.09 0.34
CA VAL A 216 1.39 11.14 -0.02
C VAL A 216 2.14 10.02 0.72
N ILE A 217 2.83 9.14 -0.01
CA ILE A 217 3.56 7.99 0.57
C ILE A 217 4.99 7.79 0.01
N TRP A 218 5.53 8.77 -0.73
CA TRP A 218 6.88 8.72 -1.34
C TRP A 218 7.18 7.51 -2.23
N THR A 219 6.13 6.89 -2.76
CA THR A 219 6.12 5.84 -3.78
C THR A 219 4.88 6.03 -4.64
N PHE A 220 4.77 5.30 -5.75
CA PHE A 220 3.59 5.40 -6.63
C PHE A 220 2.29 5.25 -5.82
N PRO A 221 1.29 6.16 -6.00
CA PRO A 221 0.08 6.13 -5.21
C PRO A 221 -0.56 4.76 -5.19
N ASN A 222 -0.94 4.32 -4.00
CA ASN A 222 -1.51 3.02 -3.77
C ASN A 222 -2.99 3.01 -4.18
N ALA A 223 -3.28 3.27 -5.46
CA ALA A 223 -4.63 3.37 -6.01
C ALA A 223 -5.07 2.11 -6.77
N GLY A 224 -4.28 1.03 -6.71
CA GLY A 224 -4.40 -0.14 -7.57
C GLY A 224 -4.43 -1.51 -6.90
N ASN A 225 -4.09 -1.63 -5.60
CA ASN A 225 -3.82 -2.92 -4.95
C ASN A 225 -4.73 -4.07 -5.40
N PRO A 226 -4.18 -5.13 -6.03
CA PRO A 226 -4.94 -6.16 -6.72
C PRO A 226 -5.74 -7.09 -5.80
N GLN A 227 -5.54 -7.01 -4.48
CA GLN A 227 -6.21 -7.87 -3.50
C GLN A 227 -7.17 -7.10 -2.58
N LYS A 228 -7.28 -5.78 -2.72
CA LYS A 228 -8.04 -4.91 -1.81
C LYS A 228 -9.33 -4.40 -2.46
N VAL A 229 -10.12 -3.73 -1.64
CA VAL A 229 -11.37 -3.08 -2.08
C VAL A 229 -11.07 -1.89 -2.99
N GLN A 230 -12.12 -1.37 -3.62
CA GLN A 230 -12.05 -0.27 -4.56
C GLN A 230 -11.30 0.95 -4.00
N ARG A 231 -10.49 1.56 -4.85
CA ARG A 231 -9.76 2.82 -4.59
C ARG A 231 -10.07 3.87 -5.66
N TYR A 232 -9.69 5.12 -5.42
CA TYR A 232 -10.28 6.28 -6.09
C TYR A 232 -9.20 7.20 -6.68
N ALA A 233 -8.62 6.81 -7.82
CA ALA A 233 -7.49 7.52 -8.44
C ALA A 233 -7.82 8.97 -8.81
N LEU A 234 -8.98 9.20 -9.43
CA LEU A 234 -9.39 10.54 -9.86
C LEU A 234 -9.75 11.44 -8.67
N GLU A 235 -10.46 10.92 -7.68
CA GLU A 235 -10.77 11.65 -6.46
C GLU A 235 -9.51 11.98 -5.66
N TRP A 236 -8.54 11.07 -5.63
CA TRP A 236 -7.23 11.32 -5.02
C TRP A 236 -6.53 12.50 -5.70
N ALA A 237 -6.46 12.50 -7.03
CA ALA A 237 -5.86 13.60 -7.77
C ALA A 237 -6.52 14.94 -7.45
N LYS A 238 -7.85 14.98 -7.36
CA LYS A 238 -8.59 16.20 -6.96
C LYS A 238 -8.19 16.70 -5.59
N VAL A 239 -8.01 15.81 -4.61
CA VAL A 239 -7.55 16.18 -3.26
C VAL A 239 -6.13 16.77 -3.29
N LEU A 240 -5.21 16.18 -4.06
CA LEU A 240 -3.85 16.72 -4.22
C LEU A 240 -3.87 18.13 -4.86
N ARG A 241 -4.73 18.34 -5.86
CA ARG A 241 -4.94 19.67 -6.48
C ARG A 241 -5.58 20.66 -5.51
N GLU A 242 -6.47 20.20 -4.63
CA GLU A 242 -7.07 21.04 -3.59
C GLU A 242 -6.03 21.52 -2.57
N MET A 243 -5.16 20.63 -2.10
CA MET A 243 -4.05 20.98 -1.20
C MET A 243 -3.14 22.06 -1.82
N ILE A 244 -2.81 21.93 -3.10
CA ILE A 244 -2.07 22.97 -3.86
C ILE A 244 -2.87 24.28 -3.90
N THR A 245 -4.16 24.21 -4.23
CA THR A 245 -5.03 25.38 -4.41
C THR A 245 -5.22 26.17 -3.12
N ARG A 246 -5.31 25.48 -1.97
CA ARG A 246 -5.33 26.10 -0.64
C ARG A 246 -4.00 26.76 -0.24
N GLY A 247 -2.94 26.53 -1.02
CA GLY A 247 -1.64 27.14 -0.83
C GLY A 247 -0.82 26.44 0.24
N ALA A 248 -0.86 25.11 0.30
CA ALA A 248 0.00 24.34 1.19
C ALA A 248 1.48 24.65 0.92
N GLU A 249 2.22 24.96 1.98
CA GLU A 249 3.67 25.17 1.95
C GLU A 249 4.42 24.02 2.63
N GLN A 250 3.71 23.21 3.41
CA GLN A 250 4.24 22.07 4.14
C GLN A 250 3.28 20.89 3.99
N VAL A 251 3.81 19.71 3.66
CA VAL A 251 3.04 18.46 3.56
C VAL A 251 3.72 17.38 4.37
N TYR A 252 2.97 16.84 5.32
CA TYR A 252 3.40 15.88 6.32
C TYR A 252 2.65 14.56 6.08
N PRO A 253 3.29 13.60 5.39
CA PRO A 253 2.66 12.33 5.05
C PRO A 253 2.65 11.36 6.22
N ALA A 254 1.77 10.37 6.18
CA ALA A 254 1.84 9.23 7.11
C ALA A 254 2.91 8.21 6.71
N HIS A 255 3.37 8.21 5.46
CA HIS A 255 4.56 7.46 5.04
C HIS A 255 5.53 8.33 4.25
N GLY A 256 6.82 8.21 4.56
CA GLY A 256 7.85 8.95 3.85
C GLY A 256 8.21 10.28 4.50
N LEU A 257 8.85 11.16 3.73
CA LEU A 257 9.48 12.34 4.29
C LEU A 257 8.55 13.57 4.28
N PRO A 258 8.64 14.47 5.28
CA PRO A 258 7.99 15.78 5.22
C PRO A 258 8.49 16.59 4.03
N ILE A 259 7.59 17.32 3.36
CA ILE A 259 7.90 18.19 2.23
C ILE A 259 7.69 19.64 2.70
N VAL A 260 8.72 20.46 2.58
CA VAL A 260 8.68 21.87 3.04
C VAL A 260 9.12 22.81 1.92
N GLY A 261 8.34 23.86 1.73
CA GLY A 261 8.50 24.87 0.69
C GLY A 261 7.47 24.70 -0.40
N ARG A 262 6.73 25.78 -0.68
CA ARG A 262 5.62 25.82 -1.65
C ARG A 262 5.97 25.22 -3.01
N GLU A 263 7.10 25.60 -3.60
CA GLU A 263 7.52 25.10 -4.91
C GLU A 263 7.70 23.57 -4.92
N ARG A 264 8.29 23.01 -3.84
CA ARG A 264 8.47 21.56 -3.71
C ARG A 264 7.14 20.83 -3.50
N VAL A 265 6.24 21.43 -2.72
CA VAL A 265 4.88 20.91 -2.54
C VAL A 265 4.14 20.88 -3.88
N GLU A 266 4.17 21.98 -4.65
CA GLU A 266 3.54 22.07 -5.97
C GLU A 266 4.11 21.04 -6.95
N VAL A 267 5.43 20.81 -6.94
CA VAL A 267 6.07 19.78 -7.76
C VAL A 267 5.62 18.38 -7.36
N VAL A 268 5.73 18.00 -6.09
CA VAL A 268 5.44 16.62 -5.67
C VAL A 268 3.95 16.29 -5.81
N LEU A 269 3.07 17.14 -5.28
CA LEU A 269 1.63 16.93 -5.38
C LEU A 269 1.14 17.05 -6.83
N GLY A 270 1.74 17.94 -7.61
CA GLY A 270 1.41 18.15 -9.01
C GLY A 270 1.73 16.95 -9.88
N ASP A 271 2.95 16.40 -9.74
CA ASP A 271 3.39 15.19 -10.43
C ASP A 271 2.51 13.97 -10.06
N MET A 272 2.16 13.83 -8.77
CA MET A 272 1.27 12.75 -8.31
C MET A 272 -0.16 12.88 -8.86
N ALA A 273 -0.72 14.09 -8.85
CA ALA A 273 -2.04 14.35 -9.39
C ALA A 273 -2.07 14.09 -10.90
N GLU A 274 -1.06 14.58 -11.65
CA GLU A 274 -0.96 14.38 -13.09
C GLU A 274 -0.88 12.89 -13.46
N ALA A 275 -0.08 12.10 -12.74
CA ALA A 275 0.02 10.67 -12.99
C ALA A 275 -1.34 9.96 -12.85
N LEU A 276 -2.11 10.30 -11.81
CA LEU A 276 -3.42 9.70 -11.55
C LEU A 276 -4.50 10.18 -12.52
N GLU A 277 -4.49 11.47 -12.87
CA GLU A 277 -5.35 12.06 -13.91
C GLU A 277 -5.10 11.37 -15.24
N TYR A 278 -3.85 11.30 -15.68
CA TYR A 278 -3.47 10.70 -16.96
C TYR A 278 -3.88 9.21 -17.05
N LEU A 279 -3.56 8.41 -16.03
CA LEU A 279 -3.94 7.00 -16.02
C LEU A 279 -5.46 6.83 -16.06
N THR A 280 -6.21 7.70 -15.39
CA THR A 280 -7.68 7.69 -15.41
C THR A 280 -8.20 8.04 -16.80
N ASP A 281 -7.77 9.16 -17.36
CA ASP A 281 -8.25 9.66 -18.65
C ASP A 281 -7.93 8.68 -19.79
N ALA A 282 -6.69 8.19 -19.88
CA ALA A 282 -6.27 7.24 -20.90
C ALA A 282 -7.03 5.90 -20.79
N THR A 283 -7.27 5.42 -19.56
CA THR A 283 -8.07 4.21 -19.33
C THR A 283 -9.51 4.42 -19.79
N LEU A 284 -10.15 5.52 -19.39
CA LEU A 284 -11.53 5.83 -19.74
C LEU A 284 -11.70 6.06 -21.26
N GLU A 285 -10.72 6.67 -21.91
CA GLU A 285 -10.73 6.84 -23.36
C GLU A 285 -10.80 5.49 -24.08
N LEU A 286 -9.90 4.55 -23.75
CA LEU A 286 -9.90 3.22 -24.35
C LEU A 286 -11.17 2.42 -24.02
N MET A 287 -11.69 2.54 -22.78
CA MET A 287 -12.97 1.93 -22.40
C MET A 287 -14.12 2.47 -23.26
N ASN A 288 -14.22 3.78 -23.45
CA ASN A 288 -15.26 4.40 -24.28
C ASN A 288 -15.13 4.02 -25.77
N ASN A 289 -13.92 3.70 -26.22
CA ASN A 289 -13.65 3.15 -27.55
C ASN A 289 -13.96 1.64 -27.66
N GLY A 290 -14.42 1.00 -26.59
CA GLY A 290 -14.79 -0.42 -26.56
C GLY A 290 -13.60 -1.37 -26.49
N ALA A 291 -12.42 -0.88 -26.09
CA ALA A 291 -11.25 -1.73 -25.89
C ALA A 291 -11.48 -2.74 -24.76
N ARG A 292 -10.90 -3.94 -24.89
CA ARG A 292 -10.88 -4.94 -23.81
C ARG A 292 -9.85 -4.56 -22.77
N LEU A 293 -10.02 -5.03 -21.54
CA LEU A 293 -9.05 -4.79 -20.46
C LEU A 293 -7.63 -5.22 -20.86
N ASP A 294 -7.50 -6.32 -21.62
CA ASP A 294 -6.21 -6.79 -22.13
C ASP A 294 -5.48 -5.73 -22.98
N THR A 295 -6.17 -5.02 -23.87
CA THR A 295 -5.59 -3.91 -24.63
C THR A 295 -5.19 -2.76 -23.70
N ILE A 296 -6.10 -2.38 -22.78
CA ILE A 296 -5.94 -1.23 -21.91
C ILE A 296 -4.68 -1.36 -21.02
N ILE A 297 -4.49 -2.51 -20.36
CA ILE A 297 -3.34 -2.71 -19.45
C ILE A 297 -1.99 -2.76 -20.17
N HIS A 298 -1.97 -2.99 -21.48
CA HIS A 298 -0.74 -3.05 -22.28
C HIS A 298 -0.47 -1.75 -23.07
N GLU A 299 -1.44 -0.84 -23.16
CA GLU A 299 -1.29 0.45 -23.85
C GLU A 299 -1.19 1.64 -22.89
N VAL A 300 -1.86 1.61 -21.73
CA VAL A 300 -1.85 2.72 -20.78
C VAL A 300 -0.62 2.65 -19.88
N CYS A 301 0.28 3.62 -20.07
CA CYS A 301 1.52 3.79 -19.30
C CYS A 301 1.59 5.17 -18.63
N VAL A 302 2.37 5.29 -17.55
CA VAL A 302 2.67 6.62 -16.95
C VAL A 302 3.49 7.45 -17.94
N PRO A 303 3.25 8.77 -18.05
CA PRO A 303 4.07 9.65 -18.89
C PRO A 303 5.56 9.58 -18.56
N ASP A 304 6.43 9.55 -19.57
CA ASP A 304 7.88 9.37 -19.42
C ASP A 304 8.54 10.40 -18.48
N HIS A 305 8.04 11.63 -18.44
CA HIS A 305 8.60 12.67 -17.57
C HIS A 305 8.29 12.46 -16.08
N LEU A 306 7.36 11.54 -15.76
CA LEU A 306 6.97 11.17 -14.40
C LEU A 306 7.55 9.81 -13.95
N SER A 307 7.97 8.95 -14.89
CA SER A 307 8.33 7.55 -14.60
C SER A 307 9.55 7.37 -13.68
N ASP A 308 10.45 8.34 -13.67
CA ASP A 308 11.70 8.31 -12.90
C ASP A 308 11.68 9.18 -11.63
N LYS A 309 10.54 9.81 -11.31
CA LYS A 309 10.43 10.65 -10.12
C LYS A 309 10.54 9.81 -8.84
N PRO A 310 11.39 10.21 -7.86
CA PRO A 310 11.57 9.44 -6.62
C PRO A 310 10.28 9.17 -5.84
N TRP A 311 9.34 10.11 -5.83
CA TRP A 311 8.03 10.00 -5.17
C TRP A 311 6.97 9.23 -5.98
N LEU A 312 7.28 8.85 -7.23
CA LEU A 312 6.42 8.01 -8.08
C LEU A 312 7.06 6.65 -8.40
N ALA A 313 8.14 6.28 -7.70
CA ALA A 313 8.76 4.99 -7.93
C ALA A 313 7.76 3.85 -7.59
N PRO A 314 7.56 2.85 -8.48
CA PRO A 314 6.61 1.73 -8.26
C PRO A 314 7.20 0.69 -7.31
N LEU A 315 7.43 1.09 -6.06
CA LEU A 315 8.07 0.29 -5.02
C LEU A 315 7.06 -0.43 -4.13
N TYR A 316 5.84 0.13 -3.99
CA TYR A 316 4.76 -0.47 -3.22
C TYR A 316 3.62 -0.92 -4.15
N ASP A 317 2.93 0.06 -4.75
CA ASP A 317 1.97 -0.11 -5.86
C ASP A 317 2.62 0.19 -7.22
N GLU A 318 1.89 -0.03 -8.31
CA GLU A 318 2.37 0.18 -9.67
C GLU A 318 1.25 0.60 -10.66
N PRO A 319 1.62 1.28 -11.76
CA PRO A 319 0.63 1.84 -12.69
C PRO A 319 -0.38 0.85 -13.26
N GLU A 320 0.06 -0.37 -13.64
CA GLU A 320 -0.85 -1.37 -14.21
C GLU A 320 -1.98 -1.73 -13.23
N PHE A 321 -1.68 -1.75 -11.93
CA PHE A 321 -2.68 -2.04 -10.90
C PHE A 321 -3.69 -0.89 -10.77
N VAL A 322 -3.24 0.35 -10.89
CA VAL A 322 -4.13 1.53 -10.90
C VAL A 322 -5.07 1.47 -12.10
N VAL A 323 -4.56 1.17 -13.30
CA VAL A 323 -5.37 0.98 -14.53
C VAL A 323 -6.45 -0.09 -14.32
N ARG A 324 -6.09 -1.25 -13.75
CA ARG A 324 -7.05 -2.31 -13.44
C ARG A 324 -8.13 -1.85 -12.46
N ASN A 325 -7.76 -1.09 -11.44
CA ASN A 325 -8.69 -0.61 -10.44
C ASN A 325 -9.62 0.50 -10.97
N ILE A 326 -9.15 1.34 -11.90
CA ILE A 326 -9.99 2.28 -12.66
C ILE A 326 -11.00 1.51 -13.52
N TYR A 327 -10.53 0.50 -14.28
CA TYR A 327 -11.43 -0.34 -15.07
C TYR A 327 -12.48 -1.01 -14.18
N ARG A 328 -12.09 -1.55 -13.02
CA ARG A 328 -13.03 -2.14 -12.04
C ARG A 328 -14.08 -1.13 -11.58
N LEU A 329 -13.68 0.11 -11.29
CA LEU A 329 -14.56 1.16 -10.79
C LEU A 329 -15.68 1.48 -11.78
N TYR A 330 -15.34 1.63 -13.06
CA TYR A 330 -16.26 2.12 -14.09
C TYR A 330 -16.85 1.02 -14.98
N GLY A 331 -16.11 -0.06 -15.23
CA GLY A 331 -16.45 -1.14 -16.16
C GLY A 331 -16.94 -2.43 -15.48
N GLY A 332 -16.82 -2.52 -14.15
CA GLY A 332 -17.15 -3.73 -13.40
C GLY A 332 -16.04 -4.79 -13.42
N TRP A 333 -16.37 -6.03 -13.10
CA TRP A 333 -15.36 -7.08 -12.85
C TRP A 333 -14.92 -7.87 -14.10
N TRP A 334 -15.69 -7.83 -15.19
CA TRP A 334 -15.46 -8.65 -16.38
C TRP A 334 -14.56 -7.92 -17.40
N ASP A 335 -13.57 -8.63 -17.94
CA ASP A 335 -12.47 -8.08 -18.74
C ASP A 335 -12.78 -7.89 -20.25
N GLY A 336 -13.98 -8.28 -20.67
CA GLY A 336 -14.43 -8.19 -22.06
C GLY A 336 -14.18 -9.43 -22.91
N ASP A 337 -13.55 -10.48 -22.37
CA ASP A 337 -13.38 -11.76 -23.06
C ASP A 337 -14.57 -12.71 -22.78
N PRO A 338 -15.37 -13.10 -23.79
CA PRO A 338 -16.53 -13.98 -23.59
C PRO A 338 -16.19 -15.32 -22.94
N SER A 339 -14.98 -15.86 -23.16
CA SER A 339 -14.54 -17.11 -22.56
C SER A 339 -14.37 -17.03 -21.04
N ARG A 340 -14.21 -15.82 -20.51
CA ARG A 340 -13.97 -15.54 -19.08
C ARG A 340 -15.20 -15.03 -18.34
N LEU A 341 -16.35 -14.87 -19.02
CA LEU A 341 -17.59 -14.47 -18.36
C LEU A 341 -18.16 -15.58 -17.47
N LYS A 342 -18.08 -16.83 -17.94
CA LYS A 342 -18.49 -18.05 -17.22
C LYS A 342 -17.51 -19.19 -17.56
N PRO A 343 -16.24 -19.09 -17.14
CA PRO A 343 -15.21 -20.03 -17.55
C PRO A 343 -15.49 -21.43 -16.99
N ALA A 344 -15.00 -22.45 -17.69
CA ALA A 344 -14.88 -23.78 -17.12
C ALA A 344 -13.90 -23.75 -15.92
N PRO A 345 -13.95 -24.74 -15.00
CA PRO A 345 -12.92 -24.88 -13.98
C PRO A 345 -11.52 -24.95 -14.62
N ASP A 346 -10.58 -24.17 -14.07
CA ASP A 346 -9.21 -24.06 -14.60
C ASP A 346 -8.54 -25.42 -14.83
N SER A 347 -8.73 -26.37 -13.91
CA SER A 347 -8.16 -27.72 -14.02
C SER A 347 -8.72 -28.54 -15.19
N LEU A 348 -9.96 -28.30 -15.62
CA LEU A 348 -10.54 -28.97 -16.78
C LEU A 348 -9.99 -28.38 -18.08
N LEU A 349 -9.91 -27.05 -18.17
CA LEU A 349 -9.29 -26.38 -19.32
C LEU A 349 -7.82 -26.77 -19.45
N ALA A 350 -7.07 -26.77 -18.35
CA ALA A 350 -5.66 -27.17 -18.32
C ALA A 350 -5.44 -28.61 -18.81
N LYS A 351 -6.27 -29.57 -18.35
CA LYS A 351 -6.23 -30.97 -18.82
C LYS A 351 -6.50 -31.10 -20.31
N GLU A 352 -7.48 -30.35 -20.82
CA GLU A 352 -7.79 -30.36 -22.26
C GLU A 352 -6.60 -29.83 -23.08
N ILE A 353 -5.99 -28.73 -22.65
CA ILE A 353 -4.81 -28.16 -23.32
C ILE A 353 -3.65 -29.17 -23.31
N ILE A 354 -3.36 -29.81 -22.18
CA ILE A 354 -2.29 -30.82 -22.10
C ILE A 354 -2.60 -32.04 -22.96
N SER A 355 -3.87 -32.48 -23.02
CA SER A 355 -4.29 -33.56 -23.92
C SER A 355 -4.02 -33.23 -25.39
N LEU A 356 -4.27 -31.99 -25.82
CA LEU A 356 -3.96 -31.51 -27.17
C LEU A 356 -2.45 -31.42 -27.44
N MET A 357 -1.64 -31.05 -26.44
CA MET A 357 -0.17 -31.00 -26.55
C MET A 357 0.49 -32.39 -26.51
N GLY A 358 -0.21 -33.36 -25.94
CA GLY A 358 0.19 -34.77 -25.84
C GLY A 358 1.06 -35.12 -24.65
N SER A 359 1.62 -34.15 -23.92
CA SER A 359 2.31 -34.39 -22.64
C SER A 359 2.50 -33.11 -21.82
N ILE A 360 2.53 -33.25 -20.50
CA ILE A 360 2.79 -32.15 -19.56
C ILE A 360 4.26 -31.70 -19.62
N GLU A 361 5.19 -32.62 -19.89
CA GLU A 361 6.63 -32.33 -19.98
C GLU A 361 6.94 -31.32 -21.08
N LYS A 362 6.27 -31.41 -22.23
CA LYS A 362 6.43 -30.42 -23.32
C LYS A 362 5.99 -29.01 -22.90
N LEU A 363 4.94 -28.93 -22.08
CA LEU A 363 4.45 -27.64 -21.58
C LEU A 363 5.42 -27.04 -20.57
N ILE A 364 5.98 -27.87 -19.68
CA ILE A 364 7.02 -27.48 -18.72
C ILE A 364 8.29 -27.02 -19.44
N GLU A 365 8.82 -27.83 -20.36
CA GLU A 365 10.02 -27.49 -21.15
C GLU A 365 9.84 -26.17 -21.88
N ARG A 366 8.67 -25.95 -22.50
CA ARG A 366 8.39 -24.67 -23.16
C ARG A 366 8.31 -23.50 -22.18
N ALA A 367 7.77 -23.70 -20.98
CA ALA A 367 7.75 -22.65 -19.95
C ALA A 367 9.16 -22.27 -19.51
N GLU A 368 10.07 -23.24 -19.39
CA GLU A 368 11.48 -23.02 -19.06
C GLU A 368 12.21 -22.27 -20.19
N GLU A 369 12.05 -22.68 -21.44
CA GLU A 369 12.62 -21.97 -22.60
C GLU A 369 12.19 -20.49 -22.66
N LEU A 370 10.92 -20.21 -22.35
CA LEU A 370 10.40 -18.85 -22.31
C LEU A 370 11.00 -18.05 -21.16
N ALA A 371 11.12 -18.67 -19.98
CA ALA A 371 11.75 -18.03 -18.83
C ALA A 371 13.23 -17.71 -19.09
N GLU A 372 13.97 -18.62 -19.74
CA GLU A 372 15.37 -18.40 -20.16
C GLU A 372 15.52 -17.23 -21.14
N LYS A 373 14.49 -16.97 -21.96
CA LYS A 373 14.43 -15.81 -22.87
C LYS A 373 13.93 -14.52 -22.20
N GLY A 374 13.58 -14.58 -20.91
CA GLY A 374 13.01 -13.44 -20.18
C GLY A 374 11.52 -13.21 -20.44
N GLU A 375 10.83 -14.09 -21.18
CA GLU A 375 9.38 -14.02 -21.47
C GLU A 375 8.54 -14.52 -20.27
N LEU A 376 8.82 -13.97 -19.09
CA LEU A 376 8.34 -14.49 -17.81
C LEU A 376 6.82 -14.47 -17.65
N ARG A 377 6.11 -13.49 -18.25
CA ARG A 377 4.64 -13.44 -18.20
C ARG A 377 4.02 -14.67 -18.86
N LEU A 378 4.51 -15.01 -20.05
CA LEU A 378 4.02 -16.17 -20.80
C LEU A 378 4.47 -17.49 -20.15
N ALA A 379 5.71 -17.54 -19.66
CA ALA A 379 6.21 -18.68 -18.89
C ALA A 379 5.32 -18.98 -17.66
N CYS A 380 4.90 -17.95 -16.92
CA CYS A 380 3.95 -18.09 -15.81
C CYS A 380 2.61 -18.70 -16.25
N HIS A 381 2.03 -18.27 -17.38
CA HIS A 381 0.80 -18.86 -17.88
C HIS A 381 0.93 -20.37 -18.18
N LEU A 382 2.01 -20.77 -18.86
CA LEU A 382 2.21 -22.18 -19.22
C LEU A 382 2.44 -23.07 -18.00
N VAL A 383 3.24 -22.60 -17.04
CA VAL A 383 3.54 -23.40 -15.85
C VAL A 383 2.36 -23.45 -14.87
N GLU A 384 1.50 -22.43 -14.84
CA GLU A 384 0.26 -22.47 -14.07
C GLU A 384 -0.70 -23.53 -14.64
N LEU A 385 -0.86 -23.59 -15.97
CA LEU A 385 -1.66 -24.64 -16.63
C LEU A 385 -1.12 -26.05 -16.29
N ALA A 386 0.20 -26.24 -16.28
CA ALA A 386 0.79 -27.53 -15.91
C ALA A 386 0.36 -27.98 -14.49
N VAL A 387 0.50 -27.09 -13.50
CA VAL A 387 0.14 -27.39 -12.10
C VAL A 387 -1.37 -27.49 -11.89
N GLN A 388 -2.19 -26.71 -12.61
CA GLN A 388 -3.65 -26.81 -12.54
C GLN A 388 -4.17 -28.14 -13.11
N SER A 389 -3.50 -28.69 -14.12
CA SER A 389 -3.85 -30.00 -14.69
C SER A 389 -3.45 -31.15 -13.75
N GLU A 390 -2.21 -31.14 -13.26
CA GLU A 390 -1.64 -32.20 -12.42
C GLU A 390 -0.97 -31.60 -11.16
N PRO A 391 -1.74 -31.31 -10.09
CA PRO A 391 -1.24 -30.60 -8.91
C PRO A 391 -0.11 -31.31 -8.16
N GLU A 392 -0.03 -32.64 -8.23
CA GLU A 392 1.01 -33.43 -7.56
C GLU A 392 2.21 -33.75 -8.47
N HIS A 393 2.24 -33.23 -9.70
CA HIS A 393 3.34 -33.50 -10.62
C HIS A 393 4.60 -32.74 -10.17
N GLU A 394 5.57 -33.46 -9.63
CA GLU A 394 6.78 -32.89 -9.03
C GLU A 394 7.55 -31.96 -9.99
N GLY A 395 7.73 -32.37 -11.26
CA GLY A 395 8.39 -31.54 -12.28
C GLY A 395 7.69 -30.19 -12.49
N ALA A 396 6.37 -30.19 -12.72
CA ALA A 396 5.57 -28.98 -12.86
C ALA A 396 5.69 -28.06 -11.63
N GLN A 397 5.62 -28.62 -10.42
CA GLN A 397 5.71 -27.83 -9.18
C GLN A 397 7.10 -27.19 -9.01
N ARG A 398 8.19 -27.94 -9.28
CA ARG A 398 9.55 -27.40 -9.24
C ARG A 398 9.76 -26.30 -10.27
N THR A 399 9.28 -26.49 -11.49
CA THR A 399 9.38 -25.48 -12.55
C THR A 399 8.53 -24.25 -12.21
N ARG A 400 7.31 -24.41 -11.66
CA ARG A 400 6.46 -23.32 -11.20
C ARG A 400 7.16 -22.47 -10.15
N ALA A 401 7.75 -23.12 -9.14
CA ALA A 401 8.51 -22.44 -8.10
C ALA A 401 9.69 -21.64 -8.69
N SER A 402 10.47 -22.26 -9.59
CA SER A 402 11.58 -21.60 -10.28
C SER A 402 11.13 -20.37 -11.06
N ILE A 403 10.14 -20.50 -11.94
CA ILE A 403 9.67 -19.41 -12.81
C ILE A 403 9.09 -18.26 -11.98
N TYR A 404 8.30 -18.53 -10.94
CA TYR A 404 7.76 -17.45 -10.10
C TYR A 404 8.83 -16.75 -9.25
N TRP A 405 9.90 -17.43 -8.83
CA TRP A 405 11.04 -16.74 -8.21
C TRP A 405 11.80 -15.85 -9.21
N GLN A 406 11.89 -16.24 -10.49
CA GLN A 406 12.44 -15.39 -11.55
C GLN A 406 11.51 -14.20 -11.80
N ARG A 407 10.21 -14.45 -11.96
CA ARG A 407 9.17 -13.41 -12.11
C ARG A 407 9.29 -12.39 -10.99
N ARG A 408 9.29 -12.84 -9.73
CA ARG A 408 9.49 -12.00 -8.55
C ARG A 408 10.76 -11.13 -8.62
N SER A 409 11.86 -11.69 -9.14
CA SER A 409 13.14 -10.99 -9.21
C SER A 409 13.17 -9.90 -10.27
N ALA A 410 12.33 -10.01 -11.30
CA ALA A 410 12.14 -9.01 -12.35
C ALA A 410 11.21 -7.86 -11.94
N GLU A 411 10.45 -8.01 -10.85
CA GLU A 411 9.49 -6.99 -10.42
C GLU A 411 10.12 -5.90 -9.56
N ARG A 412 9.48 -4.72 -9.56
CA ARG A 412 9.83 -3.61 -8.66
C ARG A 412 8.90 -3.55 -7.44
N SER A 413 7.58 -3.61 -7.65
CA SER A 413 6.58 -3.38 -6.60
C SER A 413 6.61 -4.48 -5.53
N LEU A 414 6.40 -4.08 -4.28
CA LEU A 414 6.31 -4.98 -3.15
C LEU A 414 5.17 -5.98 -3.32
N MET A 415 4.02 -5.52 -3.84
CA MET A 415 2.85 -6.35 -4.02
C MET A 415 3.08 -7.47 -5.04
N SER A 416 3.61 -7.14 -6.23
CA SER A 416 3.99 -8.14 -7.23
C SER A 416 5.00 -9.13 -6.67
N LYS A 417 6.03 -8.63 -5.99
CA LYS A 417 7.04 -9.48 -5.33
C LYS A 417 6.43 -10.44 -4.29
N GLY A 418 5.47 -9.97 -3.52
CA GLY A 418 4.81 -10.79 -2.52
C GLY A 418 3.98 -11.90 -3.13
N ILE A 419 3.11 -11.54 -4.09
CA ILE A 419 2.20 -12.47 -4.75
C ILE A 419 2.97 -13.55 -5.51
N PHE A 420 3.99 -13.18 -6.29
CA PHE A 420 4.80 -14.17 -7.00
C PHE A 420 5.64 -15.03 -6.05
N ALA A 421 6.15 -14.46 -4.95
CA ALA A 421 6.82 -15.28 -3.94
C ALA A 421 5.86 -16.31 -3.31
N ALA A 422 4.61 -15.90 -3.02
CA ALA A 422 3.62 -16.79 -2.45
C ALA A 422 3.32 -17.96 -3.40
N ALA A 423 3.12 -17.70 -4.70
CA ALA A 423 2.94 -18.75 -5.70
C ALA A 423 4.12 -19.74 -5.71
N ALA A 424 5.36 -19.24 -5.71
CA ALA A 424 6.54 -20.11 -5.65
C ALA A 424 6.58 -20.97 -4.37
N ARG A 425 6.20 -20.39 -3.24
CA ARG A 425 6.20 -21.04 -1.93
C ARG A 425 5.07 -22.07 -1.75
N GLU A 426 3.92 -21.87 -2.40
CA GLU A 426 2.87 -22.89 -2.49
C GLU A 426 3.42 -24.16 -3.15
N SER A 427 4.14 -24.00 -4.27
CA SER A 427 4.80 -25.13 -4.94
C SER A 427 5.87 -25.78 -4.06
N GLU A 428 6.76 -24.99 -3.43
CA GLU A 428 7.77 -25.51 -2.48
C GLU A 428 7.14 -26.32 -1.33
N ALA A 429 5.97 -25.92 -0.85
CA ALA A 429 5.26 -26.65 0.19
C ALA A 429 4.70 -27.99 -0.32
N THR A 430 4.26 -28.06 -1.58
CA THR A 430 3.75 -29.31 -2.19
C THR A 430 4.84 -30.38 -2.34
N TYR A 431 6.04 -30.04 -2.84
CA TYR A 431 7.13 -31.03 -3.00
C TYR A 431 8.14 -31.06 -1.85
N GLY A 432 7.94 -30.24 -0.80
CA GLY A 432 8.68 -30.33 0.46
C GLY A 432 10.12 -29.81 0.44
N GLU A 433 10.53 -29.06 -0.59
CA GLU A 433 11.90 -28.51 -0.69
C GLU A 433 11.90 -27.03 -1.10
N VAL A 434 12.95 -26.30 -0.69
CA VAL A 434 13.12 -24.89 -1.05
C VAL A 434 13.89 -24.77 -2.35
N THR A 435 13.40 -23.93 -3.28
CA THR A 435 14.08 -23.68 -4.55
C THR A 435 15.37 -22.88 -4.34
N PRO A 436 16.53 -23.32 -4.88
CA PRO A 436 17.78 -22.57 -4.81
C PRO A 436 17.68 -21.23 -5.54
N ARG A 437 17.98 -20.13 -4.85
CA ARG A 437 17.88 -18.76 -5.38
C ARG A 437 19.20 -18.21 -5.95
N THR A 438 20.32 -18.87 -5.67
CA THR A 438 21.68 -18.43 -6.04
C THR A 438 21.98 -18.50 -7.53
N LYS A 439 21.27 -19.32 -8.31
CA LYS A 439 21.43 -19.41 -9.78
C LYS A 439 20.71 -18.30 -10.57
N MET A 440 19.87 -17.49 -9.92
CA MET A 440 19.00 -16.52 -10.60
C MET A 440 19.65 -15.16 -10.87
N ARG A 441 20.67 -14.77 -10.10
CA ARG A 441 21.44 -13.53 -10.36
C ARG A 441 22.23 -13.58 -11.66
N ASP A 442 22.67 -14.77 -12.07
CA ASP A 442 23.49 -14.95 -13.26
C ASP A 442 22.66 -14.98 -14.56
N ALA A 443 21.38 -15.41 -14.49
CA ALA A 443 20.47 -15.42 -15.64
C ALA A 443 20.01 -14.01 -16.04
N VAL A 444 19.67 -13.16 -15.06
CA VAL A 444 19.29 -11.75 -15.31
C VAL A 444 20.47 -10.93 -15.81
N ARG A 445 21.70 -11.22 -15.35
CA ARG A 445 22.90 -10.54 -15.86
C ARG A 445 23.23 -10.90 -17.31
N LYS A 446 22.92 -12.13 -17.73
CA LYS A 446 23.13 -12.60 -19.11
C LYS A 446 22.10 -12.09 -20.13
N SER A 447 20.93 -11.58 -19.69
CA SER A 447 19.92 -10.99 -20.57
C SER A 447 20.01 -9.46 -20.69
N MET A 448 20.91 -8.84 -19.93
CA MET A 448 21.21 -7.40 -19.96
C MET A 448 22.56 -7.06 -20.63
N GLU A 449 23.29 -8.08 -21.11
CA GLU A 449 24.41 -8.00 -22.06
C GLU A 449 23.88 -8.37 -23.46
#